data_AF-A0A7S0BWU9-F1
#
_entry.id   AF-A0A7S0BWU9-F1
#
_cell.length_a   1.000
_cell.length_b   1.000
_cell.length_c   1.000
_cell.angle_alpha   90.00
_cell.angle_beta   90.00
_cell.angle_gamma   90.00
#
_symmetry.space_group_name_H-M   'P 1'
#
loop_
_entity.id
_entity.type
_entity.pdbx_description
1 polymer ?
#
loop_
_entity_poly.entity_id
_entity_poly.type
_entity_poly.pdbx_seq_one_letter_code
_entity_poly.pdbx_strand_id
1 'polypeptide(L)'
;AYPGDVIGINNPGTFGIGDTLYTGSPVAFPGIPSFSPEKFAYLTSPNPSSRKAFQKGMDQLLAEGAVQSLRQRNDDGGGPLILAAVGELQFEVVQARLLNEYGVESRLEQISYTLARWADGGWESVDKANADGKLFGSMIVMDRWKRPVLLFRNDWKAAAVAVDEPYLELAPWSKPPPYDEKEKR
;
A
#
# COMPACT_ATOMS: atom_id res chain seq x y z
N ALA A 1 0.11 -31.34 -10.25
CA ALA A 1 0.37 -30.64 -8.97
C ALA A 1 -0.66 -31.13 -7.95
N TYR A 2 -0.24 -31.27 -6.70
CA TYR A 2 -1.00 -31.75 -5.56
C TYR A 2 -1.03 -30.68 -4.44
N PRO A 3 -1.85 -30.83 -3.39
CA PRO A 3 -1.86 -29.88 -2.27
C PRO A 3 -0.47 -29.69 -1.66
N GLY A 4 -0.03 -28.43 -1.56
CA GLY A 4 1.31 -28.06 -1.09
C GLY A 4 2.30 -27.70 -2.21
N ASP A 5 2.03 -28.07 -3.45
CA ASP A 5 2.86 -27.68 -4.60
C ASP A 5 2.69 -26.20 -4.96
N VAL A 6 3.78 -25.54 -5.35
CA VAL A 6 3.75 -24.19 -5.93
C VAL A 6 3.69 -24.30 -7.45
N ILE A 7 2.67 -23.69 -8.06
CA ILE A 7 2.49 -23.64 -9.51
C ILE A 7 2.61 -22.20 -10.01
N GLY A 8 3.35 -22.01 -11.11
CA GLY A 8 3.42 -20.73 -11.81
C GLY A 8 2.27 -20.61 -12.81
N ILE A 9 1.55 -19.50 -12.77
CA ILE A 9 0.46 -19.20 -13.70
C ILE A 9 0.86 -17.98 -14.53
N ASN A 10 0.73 -18.08 -15.85
CA ASN A 10 0.90 -16.91 -16.71
C ASN A 10 -0.27 -15.95 -16.47
N ASN A 11 0.05 -14.75 -15.97
CA ASN A 11 -0.92 -13.75 -15.57
C ASN A 11 -0.79 -12.50 -16.44
N PRO A 12 -1.67 -12.28 -17.44
CA PRO A 12 -1.67 -11.07 -18.25
C PRO A 12 -2.26 -9.84 -17.52
N GLY A 13 -2.29 -9.85 -16.18
CA GLY A 13 -2.88 -8.80 -15.33
C GLY A 13 -4.30 -9.10 -14.83
N THR A 14 -4.76 -10.36 -14.92
CA THR A 14 -6.10 -10.78 -14.48
C THR A 14 -6.16 -11.15 -12.99
N PHE A 15 -5.03 -11.58 -12.43
CA PHE A 15 -4.93 -12.03 -11.03
C PHE A 15 -4.10 -11.06 -10.19
N GLY A 16 -4.51 -10.86 -8.95
CA GLY A 16 -3.75 -10.14 -7.92
C GLY A 16 -3.28 -11.07 -6.80
N ILE A 17 -2.40 -10.55 -5.94
CA ILE A 17 -2.00 -11.25 -4.72
C ILE A 17 -3.24 -11.55 -3.85
N GLY A 18 -3.38 -12.81 -3.44
CA GLY A 18 -4.46 -13.27 -2.57
C GLY A 18 -5.73 -13.73 -3.28
N ASP A 19 -5.78 -13.65 -4.62
CA ASP A 19 -6.90 -14.22 -5.38
C ASP A 19 -6.98 -15.75 -5.18
N THR A 20 -8.20 -16.27 -5.03
CA THR A 20 -8.47 -17.70 -4.92
C THR A 20 -8.97 -18.25 -6.27
N LEU A 21 -8.26 -19.24 -6.81
CA LEU A 21 -8.69 -19.99 -7.99
C LEU A 21 -9.40 -21.28 -7.55
N TYR A 22 -10.57 -21.53 -8.12
CA TYR A 22 -11.37 -22.70 -7.80
C TYR A 22 -12.07 -23.26 -9.05
N THR A 23 -12.55 -24.49 -8.94
CA THR A 23 -13.46 -25.10 -9.92
C THR A 23 -14.73 -25.52 -9.18
N GLY A 24 -15.90 -25.34 -9.80
CA GLY A 24 -17.19 -25.63 -9.17
C GLY A 24 -17.69 -24.48 -8.29
N SER A 25 -18.04 -24.78 -7.04
CA SER A 25 -18.63 -23.80 -6.13
C SER A 25 -17.61 -22.71 -5.72
N PRO A 26 -18.05 -21.44 -5.63
CA PRO A 26 -17.20 -20.35 -5.15
C PRO A 26 -16.63 -20.63 -3.76
N VAL A 27 -15.31 -20.48 -3.65
CA VAL A 27 -14.58 -20.49 -2.38
C VAL A 27 -13.58 -19.34 -2.38
N ALA A 28 -13.42 -18.72 -1.22
CA ALA A 28 -12.43 -17.68 -0.99
C ALA A 28 -11.58 -18.08 0.22
N PHE A 29 -10.26 -18.10 0.04
CA PHE A 29 -9.34 -18.14 1.16
C PHE A 29 -9.30 -16.77 1.85
N PRO A 30 -8.92 -16.72 3.15
CA PRO A 30 -8.65 -15.46 3.82
C PRO A 30 -7.63 -14.64 3.03
N GLY A 31 -7.91 -13.35 2.84
CA GLY A 31 -7.01 -12.46 2.12
C GLY A 31 -5.65 -12.33 2.83
N ILE A 32 -4.60 -12.13 2.04
CA ILE A 32 -3.24 -11.96 2.56
C ILE A 32 -3.15 -10.60 3.26
N PRO A 33 -2.74 -10.55 4.53
CA PRO A 33 -2.64 -9.29 5.27
C PRO A 33 -1.55 -8.39 4.69
N SER A 34 -1.74 -7.08 4.84
CA SER A 34 -0.65 -6.13 4.62
C SER A 34 0.21 -6.04 5.88
N PHE A 35 1.52 -5.98 5.69
CA PHE A 35 2.50 -5.84 6.76
C PHE A 35 3.15 -4.46 6.71
N SER A 36 3.53 -3.92 7.87
CA SER A 36 4.15 -2.60 8.01
C SER A 36 5.40 -2.50 7.14
N PRO A 37 5.44 -1.56 6.18
CA PRO A 37 6.66 -1.22 5.47
C PRO A 37 7.66 -0.49 6.39
N GLU A 38 8.92 -0.44 5.95
CA GLU A 38 10.02 0.23 6.67
C GLU A 38 10.67 1.36 5.85
N LYS A 39 10.46 1.36 4.53
CA LYS A 39 11.00 2.34 3.59
C LYS A 39 9.85 3.02 2.88
N PHE A 40 9.95 4.34 2.73
CA PHE A 40 8.94 5.16 2.08
C PHE A 40 9.59 6.16 1.14
N ALA A 41 9.01 6.35 -0.03
CA ALA A 41 9.50 7.31 -1.00
C ALA A 41 8.37 7.83 -1.89
N TYR A 42 8.46 9.09 -2.30
CA TYR A 42 7.67 9.56 -3.44
C TYR A 42 8.29 9.03 -4.73
N LEU A 43 7.44 8.61 -5.65
CA LEU A 43 7.85 8.28 -7.01
C LEU A 43 7.12 9.18 -8.01
N THR A 44 7.87 9.83 -8.88
CA THR A 44 7.34 10.74 -9.90
C THR A 44 7.95 10.45 -11.26
N SER A 45 7.20 10.74 -12.33
CA SER A 45 7.80 10.85 -13.66
C SER A 45 8.21 12.31 -13.90
N PRO A 46 9.49 12.60 -14.23
CA PRO A 46 9.93 13.95 -14.53
C PRO A 46 9.37 14.47 -15.86
N ASN A 47 8.90 13.58 -16.74
CA ASN A 47 8.45 13.91 -18.09
C ASN A 47 6.91 13.91 -18.17
N PRO A 48 6.26 15.07 -18.40
CA PRO A 48 4.80 15.14 -18.47
C PRO A 48 4.18 14.28 -19.58
N SER A 49 4.90 14.08 -20.69
CA SER A 49 4.46 13.26 -21.83
C SER A 49 4.32 11.77 -21.49
N SER A 50 5.06 11.27 -20.51
CA SER A 50 5.03 9.86 -20.11
C SER A 50 3.99 9.56 -19.02
N ARG A 51 3.17 10.54 -18.60
CA ARG A 51 2.19 10.40 -17.50
C ARG A 51 1.26 9.19 -17.66
N LYS A 52 0.74 8.94 -18.86
CA LYS A 52 -0.16 7.80 -19.12
C LYS A 52 0.57 6.45 -19.00
N ALA A 53 1.79 6.37 -19.53
CA ALA A 53 2.61 5.18 -19.44
C ALA A 53 3.06 4.92 -17.99
N PHE A 54 3.43 5.97 -17.26
CA PHE A 54 3.76 5.92 -15.85
C PHE A 54 2.60 5.38 -15.03
N GLN A 55 1.39 5.95 -15.20
CA GLN A 55 0.21 5.50 -14.47
C GLN A 55 -0.08 4.02 -14.75
N LYS A 56 -0.08 3.62 -16.03
CA LYS A 56 -0.30 2.22 -16.43
C LYS A 56 0.73 1.28 -15.81
N GLY A 57 2.01 1.64 -15.83
CA GLY A 57 3.08 0.83 -15.26
C GLY A 57 2.96 0.73 -13.74
N MET A 58 2.66 1.83 -13.06
CA MET A 58 2.43 1.81 -11.62
C MET A 58 1.23 0.95 -11.23
N ASP A 59 0.11 1.07 -11.94
CA ASP A 59 -1.09 0.28 -11.64
C ASP A 59 -0.82 -1.22 -11.73
N GLN A 60 -0.06 -1.64 -12.75
CA GLN A 60 0.32 -3.04 -12.92
C GLN A 60 1.30 -3.50 -11.83
N LEU A 61 2.38 -2.75 -11.57
CA LEU A 61 3.38 -3.09 -10.56
C LEU A 61 2.79 -3.18 -9.14
N LEU A 62 1.82 -2.30 -8.83
CA LEU A 62 1.09 -2.32 -7.57
C LEU A 62 0.13 -3.51 -7.47
N ALA A 63 -0.55 -3.88 -8.56
CA ALA A 63 -1.42 -5.05 -8.59
C ALA A 63 -0.65 -6.37 -8.39
N GLU A 64 0.58 -6.44 -8.93
CA GLU A 64 1.51 -7.54 -8.71
C GLU A 64 2.11 -7.56 -7.29
N GLY A 65 1.92 -6.48 -6.52
CA GLY A 65 2.40 -6.36 -5.13
C GLY A 65 3.91 -6.19 -4.99
N ALA A 66 4.58 -5.65 -6.02
CA ALA A 66 6.02 -5.36 -5.97
C ALA A 66 6.36 -4.40 -4.81
N VAL A 67 5.48 -3.44 -4.56
CA VAL A 67 5.49 -2.47 -3.44
C VAL A 67 4.06 -2.15 -3.01
N GLN A 68 3.89 -1.60 -1.81
CA GLN A 68 2.61 -1.03 -1.38
C GLN A 68 2.51 0.43 -1.83
N SER A 69 1.29 0.91 -2.06
CA SER A 69 0.99 2.31 -2.34
C SER A 69 0.25 2.97 -1.19
N LEU A 70 0.66 4.19 -0.88
CA LEU A 70 0.00 5.06 0.09
C LEU A 70 -0.32 6.41 -0.57
N ARG A 71 -1.46 6.97 -0.22
CA ARG A 71 -1.95 8.26 -0.73
C ARG A 71 -2.48 9.12 0.39
N GLN A 72 -2.56 10.43 0.20
CA GLN A 72 -3.27 11.28 1.16
C GLN A 72 -4.78 10.99 1.08
N ARG A 73 -5.53 11.14 2.19
CA ARG A 73 -6.95 10.79 2.28
C ARG A 73 -7.84 11.38 1.18
N ASN A 74 -7.52 12.58 0.70
CA ASN A 74 -8.31 13.30 -0.30
C ASN A 74 -7.66 13.27 -1.70
N ASP A 75 -6.72 12.36 -1.93
CA ASP A 75 -6.12 12.15 -3.25
C ASP A 75 -6.93 11.14 -4.05
N ASP A 76 -7.70 11.63 -5.03
CA ASP A 76 -8.48 10.83 -5.97
C ASP A 76 -7.64 10.23 -7.13
N GLY A 77 -6.31 10.12 -6.94
CA GLY A 77 -5.38 9.50 -7.89
C GLY A 77 -4.59 10.49 -8.75
N GLY A 78 -4.67 11.80 -8.44
CA GLY A 78 -3.93 12.85 -9.13
C GLY A 78 -2.74 13.42 -8.36
N GLY A 79 -2.68 13.16 -7.06
CA GLY A 79 -1.67 13.63 -6.13
C GLY A 79 -0.42 12.74 -6.04
N PRO A 80 0.55 13.15 -5.21
CA PRO A 80 1.80 12.44 -5.03
C PRO A 80 1.57 11.02 -4.49
N LEU A 81 2.12 10.03 -5.20
CA LEU A 81 2.09 8.63 -4.79
C LEU A 81 3.28 8.33 -3.88
N ILE A 82 3.01 7.79 -2.69
CA ILE A 82 4.04 7.27 -1.79
C ILE A 82 4.15 5.77 -2.02
N LEU A 83 5.34 5.30 -2.37
CA LEU A 83 5.69 3.89 -2.35
C LEU A 83 6.14 3.49 -0.95
N ALA A 84 5.70 2.32 -0.52
CA ALA A 84 6.06 1.76 0.76
C ALA A 84 6.56 0.33 0.58
N ALA A 85 7.75 0.05 1.10
CA ALA A 85 8.45 -1.22 0.93
C ALA A 85 9.08 -1.69 2.25
N VAL A 86 9.33 -2.98 2.36
CA VAL A 86 10.13 -3.55 3.46
C VAL A 86 11.62 -3.31 3.21
N GLY A 87 12.05 -3.36 1.94
CA GLY A 87 13.45 -3.15 1.56
C GLY A 87 13.63 -2.22 0.37
N GLU A 88 14.79 -1.58 0.29
CA GLU A 88 15.12 -0.58 -0.75
C GLU A 88 15.18 -1.17 -2.17
N LEU A 89 15.61 -2.43 -2.31
CA LEU A 89 15.64 -3.13 -3.60
C LEU A 89 14.27 -3.16 -4.29
N GLN A 90 13.16 -3.16 -3.53
CA GLN A 90 11.82 -3.14 -4.12
C GLN A 90 11.57 -1.86 -4.92
N PHE A 91 12.12 -0.73 -4.47
CA PHE A 91 12.05 0.53 -5.21
C PHE A 91 12.89 0.50 -6.48
N GLU A 92 14.10 -0.04 -6.40
CA GLU A 92 14.97 -0.20 -7.57
C GLU A 92 14.32 -1.09 -8.64
N VAL A 93 13.68 -2.19 -8.22
CA VAL A 93 12.92 -3.07 -9.12
C VAL A 93 11.77 -2.32 -9.79
N VAL A 94 11.01 -1.49 -9.05
CA VAL A 94 9.95 -0.67 -9.63
C VAL A 94 10.51 0.31 -10.67
N GLN A 95 11.59 1.03 -10.35
CA GLN A 95 12.19 1.98 -11.30
C GLN A 95 12.73 1.29 -12.55
N ALA A 96 13.40 0.14 -12.39
CA ALA A 96 13.94 -0.64 -13.49
C ALA A 96 12.84 -1.19 -14.40
N ARG A 97 11.74 -1.69 -13.83
CA ARG A 97 10.60 -2.20 -14.60
C ARG A 97 9.85 -1.08 -15.32
N LEU A 98 9.64 0.07 -14.67
CA LEU A 98 9.05 1.24 -15.33
C LEU A 98 9.87 1.66 -16.57
N LEU A 99 11.20 1.66 -16.45
CA LEU A 99 12.07 1.99 -17.56
C LEU A 99 12.01 0.93 -18.67
N ASN A 100 12.17 -0.35 -18.32
CA ASN A 100 12.32 -1.43 -19.29
C ASN A 100 11.01 -1.86 -19.96
N GLU A 101 9.90 -1.90 -19.21
CA GLU A 101 8.60 -2.39 -19.70
C GLU A 101 7.73 -1.26 -20.28
N TYR A 102 7.92 -0.02 -19.80
CA TYR A 102 7.06 1.12 -20.17
C TYR A 102 7.82 2.30 -20.77
N GLY A 103 9.16 2.27 -20.81
CA GLY A 103 9.97 3.39 -21.31
C GLY A 103 9.88 4.63 -20.43
N VAL A 104 9.59 4.46 -19.13
CA VAL A 104 9.35 5.56 -18.20
C VAL A 104 10.52 5.71 -17.24
N GLU A 105 11.28 6.78 -17.41
CA GLU A 105 12.18 7.25 -16.37
C GLU A 105 11.38 7.74 -15.16
N SER A 106 11.89 7.46 -13.97
CA SER A 106 11.24 7.85 -12.72
C SER A 106 12.25 8.45 -11.75
N ARG A 107 11.79 9.41 -10.96
CA ARG A 107 12.54 10.04 -9.87
C ARG A 107 11.96 9.58 -8.55
N LEU A 108 12.84 9.05 -7.71
CA LEU A 108 12.53 8.61 -6.37
C LEU A 108 13.05 9.64 -5.35
N GLU A 109 12.20 10.01 -4.40
CA GLU A 109 12.54 10.90 -3.28
C GLU A 109 12.18 10.21 -1.97
N GLN A 110 13.18 9.77 -1.22
CA GLN A 110 12.96 9.12 0.08
C GLN A 110 12.38 10.11 1.10
N ILE A 111 11.44 9.62 1.91
CA ILE A 111 10.86 10.39 3.01
C ILE A 111 11.27 9.82 4.35
N SER A 112 11.42 10.68 5.36
CA SER A 112 12.03 10.36 6.67
C SER A 112 11.12 9.61 7.65
N TYR A 113 10.20 8.79 7.13
CA TYR A 113 9.38 7.87 7.92
C TYR A 113 9.97 6.47 7.88
N THR A 114 9.79 5.70 8.95
CA THR A 114 10.41 4.39 9.12
C THR A 114 9.43 3.32 9.59
N LEU A 115 8.21 3.70 9.97
CA LEU A 115 7.15 2.76 10.36
C LEU A 115 5.80 3.18 9.80
N ALA A 116 4.96 2.19 9.50
CA ALA A 116 3.54 2.38 9.28
C ALA A 116 2.73 1.62 10.35
N ARG A 117 1.61 2.21 10.78
CA ARG A 117 0.59 1.49 11.54
C ARG A 117 -0.77 1.74 10.90
N TRP A 118 -1.53 0.69 10.66
CA TRP A 118 -2.95 0.85 10.34
C TRP A 118 -3.67 1.31 11.59
N ALA A 119 -4.57 2.28 11.44
CA ALA A 119 -5.46 2.70 12.51
C ALA A 119 -6.81 1.98 12.31
N ASP A 120 -6.91 0.76 12.82
CA ASP A 120 -8.10 -0.07 12.59
C ASP A 120 -9.36 0.49 13.29
N GLY A 121 -9.19 1.44 14.24
CA GLY A 121 -10.27 2.26 14.81
C GLY A 121 -10.94 3.22 13.82
N GLY A 122 -10.47 3.26 12.56
CA GLY A 122 -11.12 3.94 11.45
C GLY A 122 -10.87 5.45 11.39
N TRP A 123 -11.40 6.10 10.36
CA TRP A 123 -11.12 7.51 10.11
C TRP A 123 -11.61 8.47 11.21
N GLU A 124 -12.72 8.17 11.85
CA GLU A 124 -13.25 8.99 12.96
C GLU A 124 -12.27 9.05 14.13
N SER A 125 -11.61 7.93 14.45
CA SER A 125 -10.58 7.87 15.49
C SER A 125 -9.37 8.75 15.13
N VAL A 126 -8.93 8.66 13.88
CA VAL A 126 -7.79 9.44 13.35
C VAL A 126 -8.11 10.94 13.35
N ASP A 127 -9.32 11.31 12.92
CA ASP A 127 -9.76 12.71 12.89
C ASP A 127 -9.79 13.33 14.27
N LYS A 128 -10.32 12.60 15.26
CA LYS A 128 -10.29 13.02 16.66
C LYS A 128 -8.86 13.21 17.17
N ALA A 129 -8.00 12.20 17.02
CA ALA A 129 -6.61 12.27 17.50
C ALA A 129 -5.81 13.38 16.81
N ASN A 130 -6.09 13.65 15.54
CA ASN A 130 -5.47 14.75 14.79
C ASN A 130 -5.94 16.11 15.28
N ALA A 131 -7.25 16.30 15.49
CA ALA A 131 -7.82 17.54 16.04
C ALA A 131 -7.29 17.84 17.45
N ASP A 132 -7.06 16.80 18.25
CA ASP A 132 -6.47 16.89 19.59
C ASP A 132 -4.93 17.07 19.56
N GLY A 133 -4.31 17.18 18.37
CA GLY A 133 -2.88 17.41 18.18
C GLY A 133 -1.98 16.20 18.49
N LYS A 134 -2.55 15.01 18.74
CA LYS A 134 -1.81 13.81 19.17
C LYS A 134 -0.93 13.22 18.07
N LEU A 135 -1.37 13.38 16.83
CA LEU A 135 -0.68 12.88 15.64
C LEU A 135 0.38 13.84 15.08
N PHE A 136 0.70 14.93 15.80
CA PHE A 136 1.75 15.85 15.37
C PHE A 136 3.08 15.13 15.06
N GLY A 137 3.68 15.46 13.92
CA GLY A 137 4.90 14.83 13.41
C GLY A 137 4.72 13.46 12.76
N SER A 138 3.48 12.95 12.70
CA SER A 138 3.11 11.75 11.95
C SER A 138 2.47 12.14 10.62
N MET A 139 2.57 11.29 9.60
CA MET A 139 1.85 11.50 8.34
C MET A 139 0.59 10.65 8.32
N ILE A 140 -0.54 11.25 7.96
CA ILE A 140 -1.81 10.55 7.81
C ILE A 140 -2.01 10.26 6.32
N VAL A 141 -2.04 8.98 5.97
CA VAL A 141 -2.21 8.48 4.61
C VAL A 141 -3.26 7.38 4.59
N MET A 142 -3.57 6.89 3.40
CA MET A 142 -4.47 5.79 3.16
C MET A 142 -3.81 4.77 2.25
N ASP A 143 -4.12 3.50 2.47
CA ASP A 143 -3.67 2.43 1.60
C ASP A 143 -4.59 2.24 0.38
N ARG A 144 -4.31 1.21 -0.43
CA ARG A 144 -5.09 0.86 -1.62
C ARG A 144 -6.57 0.56 -1.36
N TRP A 145 -6.96 0.23 -0.14
CA TRP A 145 -8.34 -0.02 0.28
C TRP A 145 -8.95 1.17 1.04
N LYS A 146 -8.31 2.35 0.97
CA LYS A 146 -8.75 3.59 1.64
C LYS A 146 -8.78 3.49 3.16
N ARG A 147 -8.05 2.54 3.75
CA ARG A 147 -7.92 2.41 5.21
C ARG A 147 -6.90 3.41 5.72
N PRO A 148 -7.12 4.03 6.90
CA PRO A 148 -6.15 4.98 7.45
C PRO A 148 -4.86 4.28 7.89
N VAL A 149 -3.74 4.88 7.49
CA VAL A 149 -2.39 4.46 7.86
C VAL A 149 -1.64 5.67 8.39
N LEU A 150 -0.98 5.49 9.53
CA LEU A 150 -0.14 6.50 10.15
C LEU A 150 1.32 6.16 9.93
N LEU A 151 2.08 7.10 9.36
CA LEU A 151 3.53 6.98 9.22
C LEU A 151 4.25 7.68 10.37
N PHE A 152 5.19 6.97 10.97
CA PHE A 152 6.00 7.45 12.09
C PHE A 152 7.48 7.47 11.72
N ARG A 153 8.22 8.43 12.30
CA ARG A 153 9.68 8.54 12.11
C ARG A 153 10.48 7.63 13.04
N ASN A 154 9.87 7.15 14.12
CA ASN A 154 10.48 6.26 15.09
C ASN A 154 9.42 5.46 15.84
N ASP A 155 9.83 4.30 16.36
CA ASP A 155 8.94 3.37 17.05
C ASP A 155 8.41 3.95 18.37
N TRP A 156 9.24 4.73 19.07
CA TRP A 156 8.87 5.37 20.34
C TRP A 156 7.60 6.22 20.21
N LYS A 157 7.49 7.06 19.16
CA LYS A 157 6.29 7.87 18.91
C LYS A 157 5.08 7.00 18.58
N ALA A 158 5.27 5.94 17.79
CA ALA A 158 4.19 5.01 17.46
C ALA A 158 3.66 4.30 18.72
N ALA A 159 4.57 3.82 19.58
CA ALA A 159 4.24 3.19 20.85
C ALA A 159 3.53 4.14 21.82
N ALA A 160 4.02 5.39 21.95
CA ALA A 160 3.39 6.40 22.79
C ALA A 160 1.95 6.69 22.33
N VAL A 161 1.73 6.90 21.03
CA VAL A 161 0.38 7.13 20.49
C VAL A 161 -0.53 5.92 20.70
N ALA A 162 -0.02 4.69 20.57
CA ALA A 162 -0.80 3.49 20.80
C ALA A 162 -1.25 3.34 22.27
N VAL A 163 -0.43 3.79 23.23
CA VAL A 163 -0.76 3.77 24.66
C VAL A 163 -1.71 4.91 25.03
N ASP A 164 -1.43 6.12 24.55
CA ASP A 164 -2.20 7.31 24.91
C ASP A 164 -3.58 7.33 24.23
N GLU A 165 -3.66 6.82 23.00
CA GLU A 165 -4.86 6.85 22.16
C GLU A 165 -5.25 5.41 21.71
N PRO A 166 -5.61 4.52 22.65
CA PRO A 166 -5.84 3.11 22.35
C PRO A 166 -7.02 2.87 21.39
N TYR A 167 -7.94 3.83 21.30
CA TYR A 167 -9.08 3.79 20.37
C TYR A 167 -8.67 3.93 18.90
N LEU A 168 -7.42 4.28 18.60
CA LEU A 168 -6.88 4.24 17.22
C LEU A 168 -6.66 2.81 16.73
N GLU A 169 -6.54 1.84 17.65
CA GLU A 169 -6.26 0.42 17.34
C GLU A 169 -5.07 0.27 16.38
N LEU A 170 -3.92 0.84 16.76
CA LEU A 170 -2.73 0.83 15.91
C LEU A 170 -2.15 -0.57 15.74
N ALA A 171 -2.11 -1.05 14.50
CA ALA A 171 -1.63 -2.38 14.16
C ALA A 171 -0.45 -2.36 13.16
N PRO A 172 0.58 -3.21 13.33
CA PRO A 172 1.70 -3.34 12.38
C PRO A 172 1.34 -4.18 11.14
N TRP A 173 0.12 -4.68 11.08
CA TRP A 173 -0.46 -5.37 9.93
C TRP A 173 -1.97 -5.14 9.93
N SER A 174 -2.63 -5.26 8.79
CA SER A 174 -4.09 -5.19 8.74
C SER A 174 -4.65 -6.08 7.65
N LYS A 175 -5.76 -6.77 7.95
CA LYS A 175 -6.41 -7.72 7.01
C LYS A 175 -7.10 -6.95 5.90
N PRO A 176 -6.98 -7.37 4.63
CA PRO A 176 -7.76 -6.75 3.57
C PRO A 176 -9.25 -6.80 3.92
N PRO A 177 -10.06 -5.85 3.41
CA PRO A 177 -11.50 -5.90 3.60
C PRO A 177 -12.07 -7.24 3.12
N PRO A 178 -13.20 -7.69 3.68
CA PRO A 178 -13.87 -8.91 3.22
C PRO A 178 -14.10 -8.85 1.70
N TYR A 179 -13.99 -10.00 1.05
CA TYR A 179 -14.22 -10.11 -0.38
C TYR A 179 -15.66 -9.70 -0.72
N ASP A 180 -15.84 -8.59 -1.45
CA ASP A 180 -17.14 -8.17 -1.99
C ASP A 180 -17.19 -8.54 -3.49
N GLU A 181 -18.10 -9.44 -3.85
CA GLU A 181 -18.32 -9.87 -5.25
C GLU A 181 -18.69 -8.71 -6.19
N LYS A 182 -19.15 -7.57 -5.66
CA LYS A 182 -19.64 -6.45 -6.46
C LYS A 182 -18.54 -5.56 -7.06
N GLU A 183 -17.32 -5.59 -6.56
CA GLU A 183 -16.23 -4.71 -7.03
C GLU A 183 -15.51 -5.20 -8.30
N LYS A 184 -15.77 -6.43 -8.79
CA LYS A 184 -15.18 -6.95 -10.04
C LYS A 184 -16.08 -6.81 -11.29
N ARG A 185 -17.18 -6.03 -11.25
CA ARG A 185 -18.06 -5.78 -12.41
C ARG A 185 -17.83 -4.41 -13.05
#